data_AF-A0A174FJ16-F1
#
_entry.id   AF-A0A174FJ16-F1
#
_cell.length_a   1.000
_cell.length_b   1.000
_cell.length_c   1.000
_cell.angle_alpha   90.00
_cell.angle_beta   90.00
_cell.angle_gamma   90.00
#
_symmetry.space_group_name_H-M   'P 1'
#
loop_
_entity.id
_entity.type
_entity.pdbx_description
1 polymer ?
#
loop_
_entity_poly.entity_id
_entity_poly.type
_entity_poly.pdbx_seq_one_letter_code
_entity_poly.pdbx_strand_id
1 'polypeptide(L)' 'MTDKNNSIYAPYFETNDEPFFMKIGNTTYEVSTHFNPNGRENVLQQFQKLILPEKPI' A
#
# COMPACT_ATOMS: atom_id res chain seq x y z
N MET A 1 -7.80 -23.24 7.62
CA MET A 1 -7.75 -21.99 6.85
C MET A 1 -7.23 -22.38 5.48
N THR A 2 -8.07 -22.32 4.45
CA THR A 2 -7.71 -22.72 3.08
C THR A 2 -7.24 -21.48 2.35
N ASP A 3 -5.94 -21.39 2.06
CA ASP A 3 -5.37 -20.33 1.23
C ASP A 3 -6.00 -20.43 -0.17
N LYS A 4 -6.81 -19.44 -0.54
CA LYS A 4 -7.54 -19.38 -1.83
C LYS A 4 -6.65 -18.95 -3.00
N ASN A 5 -5.33 -18.93 -2.82
CA ASN A 5 -4.40 -18.32 -3.76
C ASN A 5 -3.86 -19.34 -4.77
N ASN A 6 -4.59 -19.50 -5.88
CA ASN A 6 -4.22 -20.39 -7.00
C ASN A 6 -3.28 -19.71 -8.03
N SER A 7 -2.65 -18.58 -7.70
CA SER A 7 -1.75 -17.90 -8.63
C SER A 7 -0.39 -18.58 -8.68
N ILE A 8 -0.01 -19.10 -9.86
CA ILE A 8 1.34 -19.66 -10.09
C ILE A 8 2.45 -18.60 -10.03
N TYR A 9 2.10 -17.33 -10.22
CA TYR A 9 3.05 -16.22 -10.24
C TYR A 9 3.19 -15.53 -8.87
N ALA A 10 2.20 -15.70 -7.99
CA ALA A 10 2.20 -15.09 -6.67
C ALA A 10 1.51 -16.03 -5.66
N PRO A 11 2.16 -17.17 -5.31
CA PRO A 11 1.59 -18.19 -4.45
C PRO A 11 1.35 -17.70 -3.01
N TYR A 12 2.05 -16.64 -2.60
CA TYR A 12 1.94 -16.01 -1.27
C TYR A 12 1.19 -14.67 -1.31
N PHE A 13 0.44 -14.39 -2.39
CA PHE A 13 -0.34 -13.15 -2.46
C PHE A 13 -1.47 -13.21 -1.45
N GLU A 14 -1.41 -12.45 -0.37
CA GLU A 14 -2.53 -12.36 0.57
C GLU A 14 -3.76 -11.78 -0.14
N THR A 15 -4.88 -12.51 -0.08
CA THR A 15 -6.19 -12.06 -0.61
C THR A 15 -6.95 -11.21 0.39
N ASN A 16 -6.36 -10.96 1.56
CA ASN A 16 -6.97 -10.07 2.54
C ASN A 16 -6.66 -8.62 2.15
N ASP A 17 -7.70 -7.84 1.88
CA ASP A 17 -7.60 -6.40 1.61
C ASP A 17 -7.45 -5.57 2.91
N GLU A 18 -7.09 -6.21 4.03
CA GLU A 18 -6.84 -5.48 5.28
C GLU A 18 -5.42 -4.87 5.29
N PRO A 19 -5.28 -3.60 5.68
CA PRO A 19 -3.97 -3.01 5.90
C PRO A 19 -3.29 -3.65 7.11
N PHE A 20 -1.96 -3.69 7.10
CA PHE A 20 -1.16 -4.07 8.26
C PHE A 20 -0.32 -2.90 8.76
N PHE A 21 0.08 -2.96 10.03
CA PHE A 21 0.89 -1.91 10.64
C PHE A 21 2.35 -2.36 10.77
N MET A 22 3.27 -1.49 10.37
CA MET A 22 4.71 -1.72 10.47
C MET A 22 5.39 -0.55 11.18
N LYS A 23 6.20 -0.83 12.20
CA LYS A 23 6.99 0.20 12.88
C LYS A 23 8.41 0.22 12.31
N ILE A 24 8.79 1.35 11.70
CA ILE A 24 10.15 1.61 11.21
C ILE A 24 10.72 2.78 12.04
N GLY A 25 11.75 2.50 12.83
CA GLY A 25 12.26 3.46 13.82
C GLY A 25 11.19 3.83 14.85
N ASN A 26 10.93 5.13 15.00
CA ASN A 26 9.91 5.65 15.93
C ASN A 26 8.56 5.92 15.25
N THR A 27 8.40 5.59 13.97
CA THR A 27 7.20 5.87 13.19
C THR A 27 6.43 4.58 12.91
N THR A 28 5.12 4.61 13.13
CA THR A 28 4.21 3.52 12.76
C THR A 28 3.56 3.84 11.41
N TYR A 29 3.72 2.93 10.46
CA TYR A 29 3.16 3.01 9.13
C TYR A 29 1.97 2.06 9.01
N GLU A 30 0.91 2.54 8.39
CA GLU A 30 -0.19 1.72 7.87
C GLU A 30 0.16 1.37 6.43
N VAL A 31 0.25 0.07 6.12
CA VAL A 31 0.68 -0.44 4.81
C VAL A 31 -0.47 -1.21 4.18
N SER A 32 -0.87 -0.80 2.99
CA SER A 32 -1.82 -1.52 2.13
C SER A 32 -1.07 -2.03 0.91
N THR A 33 -1.14 -3.33 0.65
CA THR A 33 -0.51 -4.01 -0.50
C THR A 33 -1.41 -4.07 -1.72
N HIS A 34 -2.70 -3.77 -1.56
CA HIS A 34 -3.70 -3.68 -2.60
C HIS A 34 -3.98 -2.21 -2.94
N PHE A 35 -4.37 -1.94 -4.19
CA PHE A 35 -4.79 -0.59 -4.59
C PHE A 35 -6.17 -0.30 -3.98
N ASN A 36 -6.23 0.64 -3.04
CA ASN A 36 -7.48 1.13 -2.47
C ASN A 36 -7.79 2.53 -3.03
N PRO A 37 -8.81 2.70 -3.90
CA PRO A 37 -9.17 3.99 -4.44
C PRO A 37 -9.71 4.98 -3.38
N ASN A 38 -10.17 4.46 -2.24
CA ASN A 38 -10.63 5.23 -1.09
C ASN A 38 -9.56 5.30 0.04
N GLY A 39 -8.34 4.81 -0.23
CA GLY A 39 -7.23 4.80 0.71
C GLY A 39 -6.65 6.20 0.95
N ARG A 40 -5.84 6.35 2.00
CA ARG A 40 -5.24 7.63 2.38
C ARG A 40 -4.32 8.21 1.31
N GLU A 41 -3.41 7.40 0.79
CA GLU A 41 -2.52 7.75 -0.33
C GLU A 41 -1.69 6.53 -0.76
N ASN A 42 -1.47 6.34 -2.05
CA ASN A 42 -0.54 5.31 -2.55
C ASN A 42 0.89 5.86 -2.76
N VAL A 43 1.88 4.96 -2.87
CA VAL A 43 3.30 5.33 -3.04
C VAL A 43 3.54 6.22 -4.27
N LEU A 44 2.80 5.99 -5.37
CA LEU A 44 2.92 6.82 -6.57
C LEU A 44 2.43 8.25 -6.32
N GLN A 45 1.33 8.43 -5.60
CA GLN A 45 0.81 9.75 -5.22
C GLN A 45 1.78 10.48 -4.27
N GLN A 46 2.34 9.77 -3.28
CA GLN A 46 3.39 10.34 -2.40
C GLN A 46 4.63 10.76 -3.20
N PHE A 47 5.09 9.91 -4.11
CA PHE A 47 6.24 10.22 -4.96
C PHE A 47 5.96 11.41 -5.87
N GLN A 48 4.77 11.49 -6.47
CA GLN A 48 4.33 12.64 -7.26
C GLN A 48 4.39 13.93 -6.46
N LYS A 49 3.93 13.95 -5.20
CA LYS A 49 4.02 15.14 -4.33
C LYS A 49 5.45 15.58 -4.05
N LEU A 50 6.41 14.66 -4.02
CA LEU A 50 7.82 14.99 -3.76
C LEU A 50 8.53 15.57 -4.98
N ILE A 51 8.14 15.14 -6.18
CA ILE A 51 8.80 15.56 -7.43
C ILE A 51 8.09 16.70 -8.15
N LEU A 52 6.78 16.86 -7.94
CA LEU A 52 6.01 17.91 -8.58
C LEU A 52 6.12 19.19 -7.76
N PRO A 53 6.40 20.34 -8.41
CA PRO A 53 6.37 21.62 -7.72
C PRO A 53 4.96 21.90 -7.21
N GLU A 54 4.85 22.56 -6.05
CA GLU A 54 3.57 22.99 -5.51
C GLU A 54 2.82 23.83 -6.56
N LYS A 55 1.52 23.58 -6.73
CA LYS A 55 0.70 24.39 -7.63
C LYS A 55 0.82 25.86 -7.20
N PRO A 56 1.09 26.80 -8.13
CA PRO A 56 1.07 28.20 -7.80
C PRO A 56 -0.32 28.58 -7.27
N ILE A 57 -0.31 29.39 -6.22
CA ILE A 57 -1.49 29.90 -5.49
C ILE A 57 -2.42 30.65 -6.44
#